data_AF-W6XVJ0-F1
#
_entry.id   AF-W6XVJ0-F1
#
_cell.length_a   1.000
_cell.length_b   1.000
_cell.length_c   1.000
_cell.angle_alpha   90.00
_cell.angle_beta   90.00
_cell.angle_gamma   90.00
#
_symmetry.space_group_name_H-M   'P 1'
#
loop_
_entity.id
_entity.type
_entity.pdbx_description
1 polymer ?
#
loop_
_entity_poly.entity_id
_entity_poly.type
_entity_poly.pdbx_seq_one_letter_code
_entity_poly.pdbx_strand_id
1 'polypeptide(L)' 'KTILHRSAISGSITKESLHYLLHVVGIEINAKDASGKTALQYAAKKARQDHDPDLFDRGRWNRSMKLLLESGAS' A
#
# COMPACT_ATOMS: atom_id res chain seq x y z
N LYS A 1 -6.12 11.27 1.77
CA LYS A 1 -5.39 10.10 1.24
C LYS A 1 -4.20 10.62 0.47
N THR A 2 -2.98 10.22 0.84
CA THR A 2 -1.75 10.52 0.08
C THR A 2 -1.64 9.61 -1.15
N ILE A 3 -0.66 9.85 -2.02
CA ILE A 3 -0.32 8.93 -3.12
C ILE A 3 -0.06 7.51 -2.61
N LEU A 4 0.58 7.35 -1.44
CA LEU A 4 0.85 6.04 -0.84
C LEU A 4 -0.44 5.28 -0.47
N HIS A 5 -1.47 5.99 0.00
CA HIS A 5 -2.79 5.39 0.23
C HIS A 5 -3.45 4.91 -1.07
N ARG A 6 -3.33 5.72 -2.13
CA ARG A 6 -3.90 5.37 -3.44
C ARG A 6 -3.19 4.15 -4.02
N SER A 7 -1.86 4.10 -3.95
CA SER A 7 -1.05 2.94 -4.37
C SER A 7 -1.36 1.68 -3.56
N ALA A 8 -1.62 1.80 -2.25
CA ALA A 8 -2.04 0.67 -1.43
C ALA A 8 -3.45 0.16 -1.80
N ILE A 9 -4.37 1.06 -2.14
CA ILE A 9 -5.73 0.70 -2.57
C ILE A 9 -5.73 0.03 -3.94
N SER A 10 -4.93 0.54 -4.88
CA SER A 10 -4.76 -0.08 -6.20
C SER A 10 -3.95 -1.37 -6.13
N GLY A 11 -3.06 -1.53 -5.13
CA GLY A 11 -2.12 -2.64 -5.03
C GLY A 11 -0.92 -2.48 -5.96
N SER A 12 -0.54 -1.25 -6.28
CA SER A 12 0.51 -0.91 -7.25
C SER A 12 1.83 -0.51 -6.60
N ILE A 13 2.07 -0.91 -5.34
CA ILE A 13 3.32 -0.60 -4.64
C ILE A 13 4.40 -1.57 -5.12
N THR A 14 5.49 -1.02 -5.65
CA THR A 14 6.74 -1.73 -5.92
C THR A 14 7.82 -1.26 -4.95
N LYS A 15 8.93 -1.97 -4.88
CA LYS A 15 10.06 -1.58 -4.01
C LYS A 15 10.63 -0.22 -4.44
N GLU A 16 10.77 -0.01 -5.74
CA GLU A 16 11.36 1.19 -6.34
C GLU A 16 10.45 2.40 -6.12
N SER A 17 9.14 2.25 -6.37
CA SER A 17 8.17 3.32 -6.15
C SER A 17 8.05 3.66 -4.67
N LEU A 18 8.03 2.66 -3.78
CA LEU A 18 8.01 2.90 -2.33
C LEU A 18 9.27 3.64 -1.88
N HIS A 19 10.46 3.17 -2.28
CA HIS A 19 11.73 3.81 -1.95
C HIS A 19 11.76 5.27 -2.43
N TYR A 20 11.33 5.53 -3.67
CA TYR A 20 11.26 6.89 -4.21
C TYR A 20 10.31 7.79 -3.40
N LEU A 21 9.12 7.29 -3.07
CA LEU A 21 8.15 8.05 -2.28
C LEU A 21 8.65 8.38 -0.87
N LEU A 22 9.36 7.46 -0.21
CA LEU A 22 9.86 7.67 1.14
C LEU A 22 11.11 8.56 1.17
N HIS A 23 12.07 8.33 0.27
CA HIS A 23 13.40 8.93 0.37
C HIS A 23 13.64 10.11 -0.57
N VAL A 24 12.88 10.23 -1.67
CA VAL A 24 13.00 11.35 -2.62
C VAL A 24 11.88 12.34 -2.42
N VAL A 25 10.63 11.86 -2.35
CA VAL A 25 9.46 12.74 -2.13
C VAL A 25 9.31 13.10 -0.65
N GLY A 26 9.79 12.26 0.27
CA GLY A 26 9.72 12.52 1.71
C GLY A 26 8.33 12.28 2.31
N ILE A 27 7.58 11.30 1.79
CA ILE A 27 6.24 11.00 2.31
C ILE A 27 6.34 10.20 3.61
N GLU A 28 5.58 10.63 4.62
CA GLU A 28 5.42 9.91 5.88
C GLU A 28 4.70 8.57 5.67
N ILE A 29 5.37 7.46 5.97
CA ILE A 29 4.87 6.09 5.74
C ILE A 29 3.62 5.79 6.58
N ASN A 30 3.55 6.36 7.78
CA ASN A 30 2.45 6.18 8.73
C ASN A 30 1.43 7.33 8.68
N ALA A 31 1.45 8.16 7.63
CA ALA A 31 0.47 9.22 7.46
C ALA A 31 -0.95 8.63 7.49
N LYS A 32 -1.84 9.25 8.28
CA LYS A 32 -3.26 8.90 8.33
C LYS A 32 -4.03 9.77 7.34
N ASP A 33 -4.96 9.17 6.61
CA ASP A 33 -5.93 9.93 5.82
C ASP A 33 -7.06 10.52 6.69
N ALA A 34 -8.01 11.23 6.06
CA ALA A 34 -9.17 11.83 6.76
C ALA A 34 -10.08 10.80 7.47
N SER A 35 -9.92 9.50 7.19
CA SER A 35 -10.62 8.42 7.91
C SER A 35 -9.77 7.80 9.04
N GLY A 36 -8.63 8.41 9.37
CA GLY A 36 -7.70 7.93 10.38
C GLY A 36 -6.89 6.70 9.97
N LYS A 37 -6.87 6.34 8.68
CA LYS A 37 -6.27 5.09 8.20
C LYS A 37 -4.92 5.30 7.54
N THR A 38 -3.98 4.38 7.75
CA THR A 38 -2.67 4.34 7.08
C THR A 38 -2.74 3.61 5.74
N ALA A 39 -1.71 3.75 4.90
CA ALA A 39 -1.61 2.98 3.65
C ALA A 39 -1.56 1.47 3.90
N LEU A 40 -0.86 1.02 4.95
CA LEU A 40 -0.79 -0.39 5.34
C LEU A 40 -2.18 -0.96 5.65
N GLN A 41 -3.02 -0.22 6.37
CA GLN A 41 -4.38 -0.66 6.70
C GLN A 41 -5.25 -0.84 5.46
N TYR A 42 -5.08 0.00 4.43
CA TYR A 42 -5.76 -0.20 3.15
C TYR A 42 -5.23 -1.43 2.40
N ALA A 43 -3.91 -1.62 2.32
CA ALA A 43 -3.31 -2.79 1.69
C ALA A 43 -3.77 -4.09 2.37
N ALA A 44 -3.75 -4.14 3.70
CA ALA A 44 -4.21 -5.28 4.48
C ALA A 44 -5.71 -5.55 4.30
N LYS A 45 -6.54 -4.50 4.28
CA LYS A 45 -7.98 -4.64 3.99
C LYS A 45 -8.18 -5.25 2.59
N LYS A 46 -7.46 -4.75 1.58
CA LYS A 46 -7.55 -5.24 0.21
C LYS A 46 -7.02 -6.66 0.05
N ALA A 47 -5.94 -7.02 0.73
CA ALA A 47 -5.37 -8.37 0.69
C ALA A 47 -6.34 -9.46 1.22
N ARG A 48 -7.26 -9.09 2.13
CA ARG A 48 -8.30 -9.99 2.67
C ARG A 48 -9.61 -9.98 1.86
N GLN A 49 -9.75 -9.09 0.88
CA GLN A 49 -10.94 -9.09 0.04
C GLN A 49 -10.88 -10.28 -0.93
N ASP A 50 -12.03 -10.91 -1.13
CA ASP A 50 -12.18 -11.80 -2.27
C ASP A 50 -12.23 -10.94 -3.54
N HIS A 51 -11.28 -11.21 -4.43
CA HIS A 51 -11.18 -10.52 -5.72
C HIS A 51 -11.58 -11.49 -6.81
N ASP A 52 -12.15 -10.91 -7.85
CA ASP A 52 -12.53 -11.60 -9.08
C ASP A 52 -11.46 -12.64 -9.49
N PRO A 53 -11.87 -13.88 -9.77
CA PRO A 53 -10.95 -14.95 -10.16
C PRO A 53 -10.17 -14.62 -11.44
N ASP A 54 -10.73 -13.82 -12.35
CA ASP A 54 -10.12 -13.44 -13.63
C ASP A 54 -9.17 -12.23 -13.51
N LEU A 55 -8.98 -11.72 -12.29
CA LEU A 55 -8.03 -10.66 -12.05
C LEU A 55 -6.60 -11.14 -12.31
N PHE A 56 -5.93 -10.52 -13.28
CA PHE A 56 -4.56 -10.84 -13.73
C PHE A 56 -3.54 -11.04 -12.60
N ASP A 57 -3.69 -10.32 -11.49
CA ASP A 57 -2.73 -10.37 -10.39
C ASP A 57 -3.41 -10.19 -9.02
N ARG A 58 -3.91 -11.32 -8.50
CA ARG A 58 -4.55 -11.40 -7.18
C ARG A 58 -3.57 -11.18 -6.02
N GLY A 59 -2.28 -11.41 -6.25
CA GLY A 59 -1.23 -11.29 -5.22
C GLY A 59 -0.78 -9.85 -4.93
N ARG A 60 -1.20 -8.88 -5.73
CA ARG A 60 -0.66 -7.51 -5.69
C ARG A 60 -0.83 -6.78 -4.37
N TRP A 61 -1.95 -6.98 -3.68
CA TRP A 61 -2.17 -6.37 -2.37
C TRP A 61 -1.39 -7.07 -1.25
N ASN A 62 -1.20 -8.39 -1.33
CA ASN A 62 -0.32 -9.10 -0.40
C ASN A 62 1.13 -8.61 -0.54
N ARG A 63 1.63 -8.42 -1.77
CA ARG A 63 2.98 -7.86 -2.01
C ARG A 63 3.09 -6.42 -1.54
N SER A 64 2.08 -5.58 -1.82
CA SER A 64 2.03 -4.20 -1.33
C SER A 64 2.03 -4.13 0.19
N MET A 65 1.24 -4.97 0.85
CA MET A 65 1.18 -5.07 2.32
C MET A 65 2.53 -5.49 2.90
N LYS A 66 3.17 -6.51 2.31
CA LYS A 66 4.48 -7.01 2.74
C LYS A 66 5.56 -5.94 2.60
N LEU A 67 5.64 -5.23 1.47
CA LEU A 67 6.61 -4.14 1.27
C LEU A 67 6.44 -3.00 2.28
N LEU A 68 5.19 -2.63 2.59
CA LEU A 68 4.91 -1.61 3.61
C LEU A 68 5.38 -2.05 5.01
N LEU A 69 5.10 -3.29 5.40
CA LEU A 69 5.57 -3.87 6.66
C LEU A 69 7.11 -3.90 6.74
N GLU A 70 7.77 -4.39 5.70
CA GLU A 70 9.24 -4.44 5.61
C GLU A 70 9.89 -3.04 5.65
N SER A 71 9.13 -2.00 5.29
CA SER A 71 9.57 -0.61 5.32
C SER A 71 9.21 0.12 6.63
N GLY A 72 8.69 -0.60 7.63
CA GLY A 72 8.38 -0.05 8.96
C GLY A 72 7.01 0.61 9.10
N ALA A 73 6.06 0.33 8.19
CA ALA A 73 4.69 0.80 8.36
C ALA A 73 3.97 0.06 9.50
N SER A 74 3.07 0.77 10.19
CA SER A 74 2.19 0.23 11.26
C SER A 74 0.72 0.64 11.10
#